data_AF-A0ABD3FV80-F1
#
_entry.id   AF-A0ABD3FV80-F1
#
_cell.length_a   1.000
_cell.length_b   1.000
_cell.length_c   1.000
_cell.angle_alpha   90.00
_cell.angle_beta   90.00
_cell.angle_gamma   90.00
#
_symmetry.space_group_name_H-M   'P 1'
#
loop_
_entity.id
_entity.type
_entity.pdbx_description
1 polymer ?
#
loop_
_entity_poly.entity_id
_entity_poly.type
_entity_poly.pdbx_seq_one_letter_code
_entity_poly.pdbx_strand_id
1 'polypeptide(L)'
;MHELAGFDHEDVPELKDAGEFVVYDLLLHAQEPQAVAWMLLKLSPNLRRLPVVQRALRSFVALQTNDFHAFFTEFNAMTLLERAVSLRHLPKVWTCSLRMMNKGFGKQDRFSLEEIARWVGLADPQSEGEGGELAERLCNALNIQTQRLPPQTRMNNDAADSWEVVDVTSVKPSSVGFAQFKLAPLHDQIDSEAVRLLLRDITVRFEADLARKGSLLTTTELLMGESGTTG
;
A
#
# COMPACT_ATOMS: atom_id res chain seq x y z
N MET A 1 8.43 -45.73 -25.38
CA MET A 1 9.03 -44.81 -24.40
C MET A 1 10.00 -43.91 -25.15
N HIS A 2 9.62 -42.67 -25.40
CA HIS A 2 10.52 -41.64 -25.90
C HIS A 2 10.66 -40.60 -24.79
N GLU A 3 11.83 -40.62 -24.15
CA GLU A 3 12.29 -39.52 -23.31
C GLU A 3 12.55 -38.32 -24.23
N LEU A 4 11.73 -37.28 -24.09
CA LEU A 4 12.03 -35.96 -24.65
C LEU A 4 12.93 -35.25 -23.66
N ALA A 5 14.23 -35.51 -23.82
CA ALA A 5 15.30 -34.70 -23.27
C ALA A 5 15.25 -33.29 -23.88
N GLY A 6 15.42 -32.27 -23.03
CA GLY A 6 15.93 -30.96 -23.43
C GLY A 6 14.90 -29.93 -23.90
N PHE A 7 14.18 -29.32 -22.95
CA PHE A 7 13.70 -27.94 -23.09
C PHE A 7 13.96 -27.15 -21.79
N ASP A 8 15.19 -27.25 -21.27
CA ASP A 8 15.76 -26.21 -20.40
C ASP A 8 16.33 -25.12 -21.33
N HIS A 9 15.45 -24.35 -21.96
CA HIS A 9 15.83 -23.04 -22.49
C HIS A 9 15.51 -22.02 -21.40
N GLU A 10 16.48 -21.87 -20.49
CA GLU A 10 16.57 -20.76 -19.56
C GLU A 10 16.64 -19.45 -20.37
N ASP A 11 15.83 -18.46 -19.98
CA ASP A 11 15.75 -17.11 -20.55
C ASP A 11 15.26 -16.97 -22.00
N VAL A 12 14.06 -17.46 -22.30
CA VAL A 12 13.29 -17.01 -23.48
C VAL A 12 12.53 -15.72 -23.13
N PRO A 13 12.73 -14.59 -23.84
CA PRO A 13 11.97 -13.34 -23.61
C PRO A 13 10.46 -13.54 -23.62
N GLU A 14 9.98 -14.43 -24.50
CA GLU A 14 8.57 -14.82 -24.62
C GLU A 14 8.00 -15.40 -23.31
N LEU A 15 8.84 -16.03 -22.48
CA LEU A 15 8.45 -16.57 -21.17
C LEU A 15 8.31 -15.47 -20.12
N LYS A 16 9.11 -14.39 -20.24
CA LYS A 16 9.02 -13.19 -19.36
C LYS A 16 7.77 -12.38 -19.69
N ASP A 17 7.52 -12.14 -20.97
CA ASP A 17 6.32 -11.44 -21.43
C ASP A 17 5.04 -12.22 -21.07
N ALA A 18 5.04 -13.54 -21.28
CA ALA A 18 3.93 -14.39 -20.85
C ALA A 18 3.73 -14.37 -19.32
N GLY A 19 4.82 -14.29 -18.54
CA GLY A 19 4.77 -14.17 -17.09
C GLY A 19 4.08 -12.89 -16.61
N GLU A 20 4.29 -11.77 -17.30
CA GLU A 20 3.68 -10.48 -17.00
C GLU A 20 2.15 -10.52 -17.17
N PHE A 21 1.65 -11.02 -18.31
CA PHE A 21 0.19 -11.14 -18.54
C PHE A 21 -0.47 -12.09 -17.55
N VAL A 22 0.21 -13.20 -17.21
CA VAL A 22 -0.27 -14.12 -16.17
C VAL A 22 -0.42 -13.42 -14.83
N VAL A 23 0.51 -12.54 -14.46
CA VAL A 23 0.40 -11.74 -13.23
C VAL A 23 -0.83 -10.85 -13.27
N TYR A 24 -1.07 -10.15 -14.39
CA TYR A 24 -2.25 -9.29 -14.52
C TYR A 24 -3.55 -10.08 -14.40
N ASP A 25 -3.67 -11.23 -15.04
CA ASP A 25 -4.85 -12.09 -14.93
C ASP A 25 -5.05 -12.59 -13.48
N LEU A 26 -3.97 -13.05 -12.83
CA LEU A 26 -4.02 -13.50 -11.43
C LEU A 26 -4.48 -12.39 -10.48
N LEU A 27 -3.90 -11.19 -10.62
CA LEU A 27 -4.26 -10.05 -9.80
C LEU A 27 -5.70 -9.61 -10.09
N LEU A 28 -6.09 -9.50 -11.37
CA LEU A 28 -7.43 -9.08 -11.75
C LEU A 28 -8.51 -9.97 -11.11
N HIS A 29 -8.28 -11.28 -11.06
CA HIS A 29 -9.20 -12.27 -10.49
C HIS A 29 -8.89 -12.65 -9.04
N ALA A 30 -8.04 -11.90 -8.31
CA ALA A 30 -7.58 -12.31 -6.99
C ALA A 30 -8.70 -12.44 -5.93
N GLN A 31 -9.89 -11.88 -6.18
CA GLN A 31 -11.08 -12.05 -5.33
C GLN A 31 -11.98 -13.23 -5.73
N GLU A 32 -11.64 -13.95 -6.80
CA GLU A 32 -12.38 -15.06 -7.36
C GLU A 32 -11.53 -16.34 -7.25
N PRO A 33 -11.50 -17.03 -6.09
CA PRO A 33 -10.60 -18.16 -5.86
C PRO A 33 -10.77 -19.28 -6.88
N GLN A 34 -12.00 -19.47 -7.35
CA GLN A 34 -12.33 -20.46 -8.38
C GLN A 34 -11.69 -20.11 -9.71
N ALA A 35 -11.72 -18.84 -10.13
CA ALA A 35 -11.07 -18.39 -11.36
C ALA A 35 -9.55 -18.58 -11.27
N VAL A 36 -8.95 -18.19 -10.14
CA VAL A 36 -7.52 -18.38 -9.88
C VAL A 36 -7.13 -19.86 -9.88
N ALA A 37 -7.91 -20.73 -9.24
CA ALA A 37 -7.69 -22.17 -9.26
C ALA A 37 -7.70 -22.73 -10.69
N TRP A 38 -8.68 -22.32 -11.51
CA TRP A 38 -8.75 -22.72 -12.91
C TRP A 38 -7.55 -22.23 -13.74
N MET A 39 -7.07 -21.01 -13.51
CA MET A 39 -5.86 -20.50 -14.15
C MET A 39 -4.63 -21.33 -13.75
N LEU A 40 -4.48 -21.64 -12.46
CA LEU A 40 -3.37 -22.43 -11.94
C LEU A 40 -3.31 -23.86 -12.51
N LEU A 41 -4.45 -24.48 -12.80
CA LEU A 41 -4.51 -25.79 -13.45
C LEU A 41 -3.98 -25.76 -14.89
N LYS A 42 -4.11 -24.62 -15.58
CA LYS A 42 -3.67 -24.45 -16.98
C LYS A 42 -2.24 -23.92 -17.09
N LEU A 43 -1.73 -23.31 -16.03
CA LEU A 43 -0.39 -22.71 -16.00
C LEU A 43 0.72 -23.76 -15.96
N SER A 44 1.71 -23.60 -16.84
CA SER A 44 2.89 -24.46 -16.85
C SER A 44 3.69 -24.32 -15.54
N PRO A 45 4.40 -25.37 -15.09
CA PRO A 45 5.23 -25.30 -13.89
C PRO A 45 6.32 -24.22 -13.97
N ASN A 46 6.88 -23.98 -15.15
CA ASN A 46 7.94 -22.98 -15.35
C ASN A 46 7.41 -21.56 -15.15
N LEU A 47 6.25 -21.23 -15.74
CA LEU A 47 5.60 -19.94 -15.52
C LEU A 47 5.23 -19.73 -14.05
N ARG A 48 4.73 -20.79 -13.38
CA ARG A 48 4.41 -20.74 -11.95
C ARG A 48 5.62 -20.41 -11.10
N ARG A 49 6.82 -20.83 -11.48
CA ARG A 49 8.06 -20.58 -10.72
C ARG A 49 8.63 -19.18 -10.92
N LEU A 50 8.12 -18.41 -11.89
CA LEU A 50 8.59 -17.04 -12.11
C LEU A 50 8.37 -16.18 -10.86
N PRO A 51 9.35 -15.38 -10.42
CA PRO A 51 9.23 -14.57 -9.21
C PRO A 51 8.03 -13.63 -9.21
N VAL A 52 7.71 -13.04 -10.37
CA VAL A 52 6.57 -12.13 -10.54
C VAL A 52 5.23 -12.85 -10.37
N VAL A 53 5.12 -14.06 -10.91
CA VAL A 53 3.94 -14.93 -10.76
C VAL A 53 3.81 -15.39 -9.31
N GLN A 54 4.92 -15.78 -8.67
CA GLN A 54 4.93 -16.14 -7.25
C GLN A 54 4.50 -14.97 -6.35
N ARG A 55 4.91 -13.74 -6.64
CA ARG A 55 4.44 -12.52 -5.94
C ARG A 55 2.93 -12.34 -6.10
N ALA A 56 2.40 -12.46 -7.30
CA ALA A 56 0.95 -12.38 -7.54
C ALA A 56 0.19 -13.46 -6.75
N LEU A 57 0.72 -14.67 -6.69
CA LEU A 57 0.15 -15.76 -5.91
C LEU A 57 0.21 -15.53 -4.40
N ARG A 58 1.32 -14.98 -3.87
CA ARG A 58 1.40 -14.57 -2.46
C ARG A 58 0.39 -13.48 -2.12
N SER A 59 0.20 -12.52 -3.03
CA SER A 59 -0.82 -11.47 -2.90
C SER A 59 -2.24 -12.06 -2.90
N PHE A 60 -2.51 -13.02 -3.78
CA PHE A 60 -3.76 -13.78 -3.80
C PHE A 60 -4.00 -14.50 -2.48
N VAL A 61 -3.01 -15.26 -1.98
CA VAL A 61 -3.13 -15.99 -0.71
C VAL A 61 -3.41 -15.03 0.44
N ALA A 62 -2.67 -13.92 0.52
CA ALA A 62 -2.87 -12.88 1.53
C ALA A 62 -4.31 -12.32 1.53
N LEU A 63 -4.89 -12.10 0.35
CA LEU A 63 -6.30 -11.68 0.22
C LEU A 63 -7.30 -12.75 0.69
N GLN A 64 -7.00 -14.04 0.48
CA GLN A 64 -7.87 -15.14 0.93
C GLN A 64 -7.78 -15.39 2.43
N THR A 65 -6.60 -15.20 3.03
CA THR A 65 -6.36 -15.40 4.45
C THR A 65 -6.60 -14.16 5.30
N ASN A 66 -6.92 -13.02 4.68
CA ASN A 66 -6.99 -11.70 5.32
C ASN A 66 -5.67 -11.28 5.99
N ASP A 67 -4.53 -11.75 5.48
CA ASP A 67 -3.21 -11.27 5.89
C ASP A 67 -2.88 -9.97 5.14
N PHE A 68 -3.50 -8.87 5.57
CA PHE A 68 -3.37 -7.59 4.87
C PHE A 68 -1.98 -6.98 4.99
N HIS A 69 -1.21 -7.33 6.02
CA HIS A 69 0.20 -6.96 6.11
C HIS A 69 1.02 -7.60 4.99
N ALA A 70 0.87 -8.92 4.78
CA ALA A 70 1.51 -9.61 3.66
C ALA A 70 1.04 -9.04 2.31
N PHE A 71 -0.25 -8.73 2.16
CA PHE A 71 -0.76 -8.09 0.96
C PHE A 71 -0.06 -6.76 0.67
N PHE A 72 0.02 -5.85 1.64
CA PHE A 72 0.67 -4.54 1.43
C PHE A 72 2.18 -4.68 1.21
N THR A 73 2.82 -5.69 1.79
CA THR A 73 4.24 -6.00 1.52
C THR A 73 4.44 -6.32 0.04
N GLU A 74 3.65 -7.23 -0.52
CA GLU A 74 3.75 -7.57 -1.94
C GLU A 74 3.32 -6.41 -2.85
N PHE A 75 2.23 -5.71 -2.49
CA PHE A 75 1.73 -4.54 -3.22
C PHE A 75 2.77 -3.42 -3.33
N ASN A 76 3.54 -3.17 -2.27
CA ASN A 76 4.64 -2.20 -2.31
C ASN A 76 5.83 -2.70 -3.14
N ALA A 77 5.96 -4.00 -3.38
CA ALA A 77 6.98 -4.58 -4.26
C ALA A 77 6.52 -4.71 -5.74
N MET A 78 5.25 -4.45 -6.03
CA MET A 78 4.67 -4.56 -7.37
C MET A 78 5.12 -3.45 -8.32
N THR A 79 5.08 -3.73 -9.63
CA THR A 79 5.22 -2.72 -10.69
C THR A 79 4.02 -1.76 -10.69
N LEU A 80 4.11 -0.65 -11.44
CA LEU A 80 3.02 0.32 -11.51
C LEU A 80 1.72 -0.29 -12.05
N LEU A 81 1.81 -1.11 -13.11
CA LEU A 81 0.66 -1.76 -13.72
C LEU A 81 0.06 -2.82 -12.79
N GLU A 82 0.90 -3.62 -12.14
CA GLU A 82 0.47 -4.60 -11.13
C GLU A 82 -0.30 -3.91 -9.98
N ARG A 83 0.21 -2.77 -9.48
CA ARG A 83 -0.46 -1.96 -8.46
C ARG A 83 -1.80 -1.41 -8.97
N ALA A 84 -1.83 -0.87 -10.19
CA ALA A 84 -3.04 -0.32 -10.79
C ALA A 84 -4.15 -1.37 -10.89
N VAL A 85 -3.83 -2.59 -11.34
CA VAL A 85 -4.78 -3.72 -11.37
C VAL A 85 -5.24 -4.07 -9.95
N SER A 86 -4.32 -4.05 -8.98
CA SER A 86 -4.59 -4.41 -7.59
C SER A 86 -5.42 -3.38 -6.81
N LEU A 87 -5.53 -2.13 -7.28
CA LEU A 87 -6.34 -1.07 -6.65
C LEU A 87 -7.79 -1.49 -6.43
N ARG A 88 -8.35 -2.31 -7.32
CA ARG A 88 -9.74 -2.80 -7.22
C ARG A 88 -9.99 -3.60 -5.95
N HIS A 89 -8.95 -4.13 -5.30
CA HIS A 89 -9.08 -4.93 -4.09
C HIS A 89 -9.05 -4.12 -2.80
N LEU A 90 -8.53 -2.90 -2.85
CA LEU A 90 -8.33 -2.06 -1.66
C LEU A 90 -9.62 -1.76 -0.90
N PRO A 91 -10.79 -1.49 -1.53
CA PRO A 91 -12.03 -1.28 -0.78
C PRO A 91 -12.41 -2.45 0.12
N LYS A 92 -12.23 -3.69 -0.38
CA LYS A 92 -12.46 -4.90 0.40
C LYS A 92 -11.43 -5.05 1.51
N VAL A 93 -10.14 -4.84 1.20
CA VAL A 93 -9.04 -4.89 2.18
C VAL A 93 -9.30 -3.91 3.33
N TRP A 94 -9.64 -2.65 3.05
CA TRP A 94 -9.96 -1.65 4.07
C TRP A 94 -11.15 -2.04 4.93
N THR A 95 -12.24 -2.46 4.29
CA THR A 95 -13.47 -2.86 5.00
C THR A 95 -13.20 -4.06 5.92
N CYS A 96 -12.53 -5.10 5.42
CA CYS A 96 -12.19 -6.28 6.21
C CYS A 96 -11.19 -5.96 7.32
N SER A 97 -10.16 -5.15 7.06
CA SER A 97 -9.16 -4.73 8.05
C SER A 97 -9.83 -4.03 9.23
N LEU A 98 -10.64 -3.00 8.96
CA LEU A 98 -11.29 -2.23 10.02
C LEU A 98 -12.36 -3.03 10.77
N ARG A 99 -13.01 -4.01 10.12
CA ARG A 99 -13.88 -4.97 10.84
C ARG A 99 -13.10 -5.86 11.79
N MET A 100 -11.97 -6.41 11.34
CA MET A 100 -11.12 -7.24 12.18
C MET A 100 -10.60 -6.44 13.37
N MET A 101 -10.17 -5.20 13.14
CA MET A 101 -9.77 -4.27 14.20
C MET A 101 -10.93 -3.98 15.16
N ASN A 102 -12.11 -3.62 14.65
CA ASN A 102 -13.27 -3.35 15.50
C ASN A 102 -13.67 -4.56 16.36
N LYS A 103 -13.58 -5.77 15.80
CA LYS A 103 -13.84 -7.02 16.53
C LYS A 103 -12.77 -7.33 17.57
N GLY A 104 -11.49 -7.16 17.23
CA GLY A 104 -10.37 -7.44 18.13
C GLY A 104 -10.22 -6.41 19.25
N PHE A 105 -10.58 -5.16 18.97
CA PHE A 105 -10.30 -4.01 19.82
C PHE A 105 -11.53 -3.24 20.29
N GLY A 106 -12.75 -3.77 20.11
CA GLY A 106 -14.00 -3.10 20.50
C GLY A 106 -14.16 -2.78 22.00
N LYS A 107 -13.14 -3.08 22.83
CA LYS A 107 -13.03 -2.73 24.26
C LYS A 107 -11.83 -1.79 24.57
N GLN A 108 -10.93 -1.53 23.62
CA GLN A 108 -9.76 -0.68 23.82
C GLN A 108 -10.07 0.80 23.58
N ASP A 109 -9.34 1.63 24.33
CA ASP A 109 -9.37 3.08 24.23
C ASP A 109 -8.50 3.55 23.06
N ARG A 110 -9.10 4.31 22.15
CA ARG A 110 -8.47 5.26 21.19
C ARG A 110 -7.24 4.74 20.42
N PHE A 111 -7.43 4.45 19.13
CA PHE A 111 -6.35 4.13 18.19
C PHE A 111 -5.90 5.35 17.40
N SER A 112 -4.60 5.56 17.22
CA SER A 112 -4.09 6.65 16.37
C SER A 112 -4.56 6.46 14.92
N LEU A 113 -5.04 7.55 14.32
CA LEU A 113 -5.45 7.55 12.91
C LEU A 113 -4.25 7.36 11.98
N GLU A 114 -3.07 7.82 12.37
CA GLU A 114 -1.81 7.66 11.63
C GLU A 114 -1.33 6.19 11.66
N GLU A 115 -1.52 5.50 12.79
CA GLU A 115 -1.29 4.05 12.88
C GLU A 115 -2.26 3.27 11.98
N ILE A 116 -3.55 3.62 12.03
CA ILE A 116 -4.56 3.03 11.14
C ILE A 116 -4.18 3.28 9.67
N ALA A 117 -3.77 4.51 9.33
CA ALA A 117 -3.37 4.87 7.97
C ALA A 117 -2.23 3.98 7.46
N ARG A 118 -1.21 3.72 8.29
CA ARG A 118 -0.11 2.83 7.93
C ARG A 118 -0.56 1.38 7.76
N TRP A 119 -1.36 0.86 8.68
CA TRP A 119 -1.83 -0.54 8.63
C TRP A 119 -2.72 -0.83 7.43
N VAL A 120 -3.51 0.15 7.00
CA VAL A 120 -4.44 0.02 5.86
C VAL A 120 -3.88 0.58 4.55
N GLY A 121 -2.58 0.91 4.51
CA GLY A 121 -1.88 1.34 3.29
C GLY A 121 -2.22 2.74 2.78
N LEU A 122 -2.81 3.60 3.63
CA LEU A 122 -3.12 5.00 3.33
C LEU A 122 -1.95 5.96 3.61
N ALA A 123 -0.92 5.50 4.31
CA ALA A 123 0.34 6.22 4.53
C ALA A 123 1.54 5.33 4.14
N ASP A 124 2.72 5.92 3.95
CA ASP A 124 3.95 5.13 3.81
C ASP A 124 4.21 4.41 5.15
N PRO A 125 4.50 3.10 5.16
CA PRO A 125 4.85 2.37 6.38
C PRO A 125 5.94 3.05 7.24
N GLN A 126 6.86 3.79 6.61
CA GLN A 126 7.96 4.51 7.25
C GLN A 126 7.67 5.98 7.55
N SER A 127 6.53 6.52 7.08
CA SER A 127 6.15 7.91 7.39
C SER A 127 5.66 8.04 8.84
N GLU A 128 6.19 9.03 9.55
CA GLU A 128 5.65 9.43 10.85
C GLU A 128 4.64 10.56 10.67
N GLY A 129 3.43 10.37 11.19
CA GLY A 129 2.44 11.44 11.26
C GLY A 129 1.61 11.69 10.00
N GLU A 130 1.72 10.86 8.96
CA GLU A 130 0.98 11.03 7.70
C GLU A 130 -0.28 10.16 7.61
N GLY A 131 -1.20 10.56 6.71
CA GLY A 131 -2.38 9.78 6.34
C GLY A 131 -3.53 9.77 7.35
N GLY A 132 -3.42 10.46 8.49
CA GLY A 132 -4.47 10.55 9.50
C GLY A 132 -5.82 11.05 8.95
N GLU A 133 -5.81 12.01 8.02
CA GLU A 133 -7.04 12.51 7.39
C GLU A 133 -7.71 11.48 6.47
N LEU A 134 -6.91 10.65 5.80
CA LEU A 134 -7.40 9.58 4.94
C LEU A 134 -7.98 8.44 5.80
N ALA A 135 -7.28 8.08 6.88
CA ALA A 135 -7.79 7.12 7.84
C ALA A 135 -9.07 7.62 8.51
N GLU A 136 -9.17 8.92 8.84
CA GLU A 136 -10.40 9.50 9.36
C GLU A 136 -11.56 9.35 8.38
N ARG A 137 -11.34 9.72 7.12
CA ARG A 137 -12.35 9.59 6.06
C ARG A 137 -12.81 8.14 5.94
N LEU A 138 -11.88 7.20 5.94
CA LEU A 138 -12.16 5.76 5.87
C LEU A 138 -12.96 5.28 7.10
N CYS A 139 -12.56 5.69 8.31
CA CYS A 139 -13.24 5.35 9.55
C CYS A 139 -14.69 5.87 9.56
N ASN A 140 -14.89 7.14 9.21
CA ASN A 140 -16.21 7.76 9.16
C ASN A 140 -17.11 7.08 8.13
N ALA A 141 -16.57 6.71 6.97
CA ALA A 141 -17.32 5.97 5.94
C ALA A 141 -17.78 4.57 6.40
N LEU A 142 -17.18 4.01 7.45
CA LEU A 142 -17.59 2.75 8.08
C LEU A 142 -18.34 2.93 9.40
N ASN A 143 -18.71 4.16 9.75
CA ASN A 143 -19.36 4.51 11.01
C ASN A 143 -18.49 4.23 12.27
N ILE A 144 -17.18 4.40 12.14
CA ILE A 144 -16.23 4.39 13.27
C ILE A 144 -16.07 5.83 13.74
N GLN A 145 -16.25 6.08 15.03
CA GLN A 145 -16.13 7.43 15.58
C GLN A 145 -14.68 7.88 15.61
N THR A 146 -14.42 9.10 15.13
CA THR A 146 -13.10 9.73 15.21
C THR A 146 -13.15 10.98 16.08
N GLN A 147 -12.01 11.32 16.69
CA GLN A 147 -11.82 12.53 17.48
C GLN A 147 -10.46 13.12 17.10
N ARG A 148 -10.44 14.35 16.60
CA ARG A 148 -9.20 15.12 16.47
C ARG A 148 -8.96 15.93 17.73
N LEU A 149 -7.78 15.81 18.31
CA LEU A 149 -7.34 16.81 19.28
C LEU A 149 -7.07 18.12 18.51
N PRO A 150 -7.53 19.28 19.03
CA PRO A 150 -7.13 20.55 18.45
C PRO A 150 -5.60 20.63 18.43
N PRO A 151 -5.00 21.27 17.42
CA PRO A 151 -3.55 21.43 17.37
C PRO A 151 -3.12 22.08 18.69
N GLN A 152 -2.20 21.43 19.40
CA GLN A 152 -1.64 22.04 20.60
C GLN A 152 -0.92 23.32 20.15
N THR A 153 -1.55 24.47 20.38
CA THR A 153 -0.83 25.73 20.45
C THR A 153 0.19 25.53 21.55
N ARG A 154 1.48 25.46 21.20
CA ARG A 154 2.55 25.61 22.19
C ARG A 154 2.27 26.91 22.92
N MET A 155 1.68 26.83 24.11
CA MET A 155 1.65 27.97 25.01
C MET A 155 3.08 28.14 25.47
N ASN A 156 3.77 29.11 24.86
CA ASN A 156 4.94 29.72 25.46
C ASN A 156 4.48 30.30 26.80
N ASN A 157 4.66 29.52 27.88
CA ASN A 157 4.70 30.09 29.21
C ASN A 157 6.11 30.66 29.38
N ASP A 158 6.17 31.99 29.36
CA ASP A 158 7.35 32.85 29.48
C ASP A 158 8.33 32.43 30.59
N ALA A 159 9.64 32.53 30.33
CA ALA A 159 10.55 33.38 31.10
C ALA A 159 12.03 33.27 30.65
N ALA A 160 12.63 34.46 30.44
CA ALA A 160 14.05 34.84 30.52
C ALA A 160 14.98 34.55 29.32
N ASP A 161 15.27 35.63 28.59
CA ASP A 161 16.56 35.99 27.98
C ASP A 161 17.44 34.84 27.46
N SER A 162 17.28 34.46 26.20
CA SER A 162 18.33 33.76 25.45
C SER A 162 18.35 34.18 23.99
N TRP A 163 19.48 34.75 23.56
CA TRP A 163 19.78 35.19 22.18
C TRP A 163 20.21 34.01 21.31
N GLU A 164 19.39 32.97 21.23
CA GLU A 164 19.58 31.90 20.24
C GLU A 164 18.45 31.97 19.21
N VAL A 165 18.79 32.49 18.03
CA VAL A 165 17.99 32.32 16.82
C VAL A 165 18.06 30.84 16.46
N VAL A 166 17.16 30.05 17.02
CA VAL A 166 16.93 28.67 16.59
C VAL A 166 16.01 28.73 15.38
N ASP A 167 16.50 28.26 14.24
CA ASP A 167 15.72 28.05 13.03
C ASP A 167 14.44 27.29 13.38
N VAL A 168 13.31 28.02 13.42
CA VAL A 168 11.98 27.45 13.59
C VAL A 168 11.64 26.77 12.28
N THR A 169 12.14 25.55 12.09
CA THR A 169 11.50 24.61 11.18
C THR A 169 10.05 24.47 11.67
N SER A 170 9.13 24.94 10.83
CA SER A 170 7.69 24.87 11.07
C SER A 170 7.28 23.39 11.10
N VAL A 171 7.44 22.76 12.27
CA VAL A 171 6.86 21.44 12.54
C VAL A 171 5.36 21.69 12.60
N LYS A 172 4.69 21.45 11.47
CA LYS A 172 3.23 21.46 11.36
C LYS A 172 2.69 20.67 12.55
N PRO A 173 1.88 21.24 13.45
CA PRO A 173 1.33 20.47 14.54
C PRO A 173 0.40 19.44 13.92
N SER A 174 0.86 18.20 13.81
CA SER A 174 0.03 17.07 13.42
C SER A 174 -1.06 16.98 14.48
N SER A 175 -2.29 17.32 14.10
CA SER A 175 -3.45 17.05 14.93
C SER A 175 -3.50 15.54 15.11
N VAL A 176 -3.11 15.06 16.29
CA VAL A 176 -3.21 13.65 16.63
C VAL A 176 -4.68 13.32 16.73
N GLY A 177 -5.16 12.53 15.78
CA GLY A 177 -6.53 12.04 15.76
C GLY A 177 -6.61 10.61 16.24
N PHE A 178 -7.75 10.26 16.86
CA PHE A 178 -8.02 8.91 17.34
C PHE A 178 -9.32 8.37 16.78
N ALA A 179 -9.33 7.08 16.42
CA ALA A 179 -10.54 6.30 16.19
C ALA A 179 -10.94 5.55 17.47
N GLN A 180 -12.24 5.55 17.76
CA GLN A 180 -12.82 4.74 18.83
C GLN A 180 -13.63 3.60 18.21
N PHE A 181 -13.08 2.40 18.31
CA PHE A 181 -13.79 1.17 17.95
C PHE A 181 -14.88 0.89 18.99
N LYS A 182 -16.05 0.51 18.50
CA LYS A 182 -17.23 0.23 19.33
C LYS A 182 -17.83 -1.09 18.89
N LEU A 183 -18.53 -1.76 19.80
CA LEU A 183 -19.36 -2.93 19.49
C LEU A 183 -20.57 -2.59 18.57
N ALA A 184 -20.72 -1.34 18.14
CA ALA A 184 -21.74 -0.92 17.18
C ALA A 184 -21.50 -1.56 15.80
N PRO A 185 -22.59 -1.86 15.06
CA PRO A 185 -22.47 -2.42 13.72
C PRO A 185 -21.79 -1.41 12.78
N LEU A 186 -20.78 -1.90 12.05
CA LEU A 186 -20.12 -1.16 10.97
C LEU A 186 -20.96 -1.24 9.70
N HIS A 187 -20.76 -0.30 8.79
CA HIS A 187 -21.36 -0.41 7.46
C HIS A 187 -20.83 -1.63 6.68
N ASP A 188 -21.70 -2.21 5.85
CA ASP A 188 -21.38 -3.38 5.04
C ASP A 188 -20.38 -3.08 3.92
N GLN A 189 -20.35 -1.83 3.46
CA GLN A 189 -19.43 -1.34 2.44
C GLN A 189 -19.12 0.14 2.69
N ILE A 190 -17.96 0.58 2.24
CA ILE A 190 -17.58 2.00 2.19
C ILE A 190 -18.40 2.65 1.06
N ASP A 191 -18.87 3.88 1.26
CA ASP A 191 -19.56 4.62 0.21
C ASP A 191 -18.64 4.85 -1.02
N SER A 192 -19.24 4.86 -2.21
CA SER A 192 -18.48 4.89 -3.46
C SER A 192 -17.65 6.16 -3.64
N GLU A 193 -18.09 7.28 -3.04
CA GLU A 193 -17.37 8.55 -3.15
C GLU A 193 -16.13 8.57 -2.25
N ALA A 194 -16.23 8.08 -1.01
CA ALA A 194 -15.08 7.90 -0.14
C ALA A 194 -14.07 6.93 -0.76
N VAL A 195 -14.52 5.82 -1.36
CA VAL A 195 -13.64 4.90 -2.10
C VAL A 195 -12.91 5.63 -3.23
N ARG A 196 -13.64 6.40 -4.05
CA ARG A 196 -13.06 7.15 -5.18
C ARG A 196 -11.99 8.14 -4.71
N LEU A 197 -12.25 8.86 -3.63
CA LEU A 197 -11.31 9.83 -3.07
C LEU A 197 -10.06 9.14 -2.50
N LEU A 198 -10.23 8.08 -1.71
CA LEU A 198 -9.10 7.33 -1.13
C LEU A 198 -8.23 6.70 -2.21
N LEU A 199 -8.84 6.12 -3.26
CA LEU A 199 -8.10 5.57 -4.40
C LEU A 199 -7.35 6.66 -5.16
N ARG A 200 -7.95 7.84 -5.36
CA ARG A 200 -7.28 8.98 -5.98
C ARG A 200 -6.03 9.38 -5.19
N ASP A 201 -6.13 9.48 -3.87
CA ASP A 201 -5.00 9.84 -3.01
C ASP A 201 -3.86 8.79 -3.08
N ILE A 202 -4.19 7.51 -3.24
CA ILE A 202 -3.19 6.45 -3.48
C ILE A 202 -2.53 6.61 -4.85
N THR A 203 -3.30 6.83 -5.91
CA THR A 203 -2.76 6.98 -7.26
C THR A 203 -1.81 8.18 -7.36
N VAL A 204 -2.17 9.31 -6.75
CA VAL A 204 -1.30 10.50 -6.69
C VAL A 204 0.02 10.19 -6.00
N ARG A 205 0.02 9.37 -4.94
CA ARG A 205 1.26 8.93 -4.29
C ARG A 205 2.11 8.04 -5.20
N PHE A 206 1.50 7.15 -5.99
CA PHE A 206 2.24 6.36 -6.98
C PHE A 206 2.91 7.22 -8.05
N GLU A 207 2.22 8.26 -8.52
CA GLU A 207 2.77 9.20 -9.49
C GLU A 207 3.96 9.98 -8.89
N ALA A 208 3.84 10.43 -7.64
CA ALA A 208 4.92 11.11 -6.92
C ALA A 208 6.14 10.19 -6.71
N ASP A 209 5.92 8.94 -6.32
CA ASP A 209 6.97 7.93 -6.17
C ASP A 209 7.69 7.64 -7.49
N LEU A 210 6.95 7.56 -8.58
CA LEU A 210 7.50 7.36 -9.91
C LEU A 210 8.36 8.55 -10.34
N ALA A 211 7.86 9.78 -10.16
CA ALA A 211 8.59 11.00 -10.47
C ALA A 211 9.89 11.09 -9.67
N ARG A 212 9.85 10.74 -8.38
CA ARG A 212 11.03 10.69 -7.51
C ARG A 212 12.05 9.65 -7.97
N LYS A 213 11.61 8.43 -8.33
CA LYS A 213 12.51 7.39 -8.88
C LYS A 213 13.15 7.79 -10.21
N GLY A 214 12.39 8.43 -11.11
CA GLY A 214 12.91 8.96 -12.37
C GLY A 214 13.93 10.09 -12.18
N SER A 215 13.70 10.97 -11.19
CA SER A 215 14.65 12.02 -10.77
C SER A 215 15.95 11.43 -10.20
N LEU A 216 15.85 10.37 -9.39
CA LEU A 216 17.03 9.68 -8.86
C LEU A 216 17.87 9.03 -9.97
N LEU A 217 17.23 8.36 -10.94
CA LEU A 217 17.90 7.75 -12.10
C LEU A 217 18.68 8.80 -12.91
N THR A 218 18.01 9.91 -13.26
CA THR A 218 18.65 11.02 -13.99
C THR A 218 19.79 11.67 -13.18
N THR A 219 19.66 11.79 -11.86
CA THR A 219 20.72 12.30 -10.99
C THR A 219 21.91 11.34 -10.93
N THR A 220 21.66 10.03 -10.83
CA THR A 220 22.74 9.02 -10.86
C THR A 220 23.42 8.93 -12.21
N GLU A 221 22.69 9.09 -13.32
CA GLU A 221 23.26 9.19 -14.66
C GLU A 221 24.11 10.45 -14.84
N LEU A 222 23.68 11.59 -14.31
CA LEU A 222 24.46 12.83 -14.27
C LEU A 222 25.75 12.69 -13.45
N LEU A 223 25.70 12.03 -12.29
CA LEU A 223 26.86 11.81 -11.43
C LEU A 223 27.86 10.78 -12.02
N MET A 224 27.40 9.82 -12.80
CA MET A 224 28.25 8.82 -13.48
C MET A 224 28.69 9.25 -14.89
N GLY A 225 28.15 10.36 -15.41
CA GLY A 225 28.30 10.81 -16.80
C GLY A 225 29.30 11.95 -17.06
N GLU A 226 30.25 12.23 -16.15
CA GLU A 226 31.32 13.24 -16.40
C GLU A 226 32.75 12.72 -16.20
N SER A 227 32.97 11.40 -16.15
CA SER A 227 34.31 10.80 -16.07
C SER A 227 34.63 9.96 -17.31
N GLY A 228 34.68 10.61 -18.48
CA GLY A 228 34.96 9.88 -19.72
C GLY A 228 35.22 10.72 -20.97
N THR A 229 35.75 11.94 -20.87
CA THR A 229 36.47 12.57 -22.00
C THR A 229 37.59 13.45 -21.45
N THR A 230 38.80 12.91 -21.38
CA THR A 230 40.07 13.64 -21.56
C THR A 230 41.22 12.63 -21.45
N GLY A 231 42.01 12.51 -22.52
CA GLY A 231 43.20 11.67 -22.60
C GLY A 231 43.37 11.03 -23.95
#